data_AF-S2YH49-F1
#
_entry.id   AF-S2YH49-F1
#
_cell.length_a   1.000
_cell.length_b   1.000
_cell.length_c   1.000
_cell.angle_alpha   90.00
_cell.angle_beta   90.00
_cell.angle_gamma   90.00
#
_symmetry.space_group_name_H-M   'P 1'
#
loop_
_entity.id
_entity.type
_entity.pdbx_description
1 polymer ?
#
loop_
_entity_poly.entity_id
_entity_poly.type
_entity_poly.pdbx_seq_one_letter_code
_entity_poly.pdbx_strand_id
1 'polypeptide(L)'
;MTTPTEKLLASLSYFSVFFAPILFPVIVWIAAGPPVSTHAKKALLYHILPWILILIAVICFGLTQSYNHTAAAVLFILGILTALGSVFYLIYNLYCGVKVLVTDE
;
A
#
# COMPACT_ATOMS: atom_id res chain seq x y z
N MET A 1 -21.88 4.52 -14.60
CA MET A 1 -22.41 4.15 -13.28
C MET A 1 -21.92 2.77 -12.94
N THR A 2 -21.11 2.69 -11.90
CA THR A 2 -20.64 1.43 -11.33
C THR A 2 -21.74 0.77 -10.53
N THR A 3 -21.86 -0.55 -10.64
CA THR A 3 -22.82 -1.32 -9.86
C THR A 3 -22.35 -1.45 -8.40
N PRO A 4 -23.27 -1.66 -7.43
CA PRO A 4 -22.89 -1.90 -6.04
C PRO A 4 -21.89 -3.06 -5.88
N THR A 5 -22.04 -4.12 -6.69
CA THR A 5 -21.13 -5.27 -6.71
C THR A 5 -19.74 -4.89 -7.19
N GLU A 6 -19.62 -4.07 -8.25
CA GLU A 6 -18.34 -3.57 -8.73
C GLU A 6 -17.65 -2.68 -7.70
N LYS A 7 -18.39 -1.79 -7.03
CA LYS A 7 -17.87 -0.94 -5.94
C LYS A 7 -17.37 -1.80 -4.78
N LEU A 8 -18.14 -2.80 -4.37
CA LEU A 8 -17.74 -3.73 -3.32
C LEU A 8 -16.45 -4.46 -3.70
N LEU A 9 -16.39 -5.09 -4.88
CA LEU A 9 -15.23 -5.85 -5.32
C LEU A 9 -13.96 -4.99 -5.47
N ALA A 10 -14.13 -3.76 -5.99
CA ALA A 10 -13.05 -2.79 -6.07
C ALA A 10 -12.56 -2.36 -4.68
N SER A 11 -13.46 -2.07 -3.74
CA SER A 11 -13.09 -1.69 -2.37
C SER A 11 -12.40 -2.80 -1.59
N LEU A 12 -12.83 -4.05 -1.78
CA LEU A 12 -12.20 -5.22 -1.17
C LEU A 12 -10.76 -5.41 -1.64
N SER A 13 -10.43 -4.96 -2.87
CA SER A 13 -9.05 -4.98 -3.34
C SER A 13 -8.15 -4.08 -2.48
N TYR A 14 -8.64 -2.92 -2.06
CA TYR A 14 -7.94 -2.07 -1.10
C TYR A 14 -7.92 -2.68 0.31
N PHE A 15 -9.05 -3.16 0.83
CA PHE A 15 -9.14 -3.76 2.18
C PHE A 15 -8.46 -5.11 2.34
N SER A 16 -8.01 -5.72 1.24
CA SER A 16 -7.25 -6.97 1.28
C SER A 16 -5.96 -6.91 2.10
N VAL A 17 -5.50 -5.71 2.52
CA VAL A 17 -4.39 -5.55 3.48
C VAL A 17 -4.62 -6.36 4.76
N PHE A 18 -5.89 -6.59 5.14
CA PHE A 18 -6.26 -7.31 6.36
C PHE A 18 -6.32 -8.84 6.20
N PHE A 19 -6.35 -9.38 4.97
CA PHE A 19 -6.58 -10.81 4.78
C PHE A 19 -5.77 -11.46 3.64
N ALA A 20 -5.52 -10.78 2.53
CA ALA A 20 -4.78 -11.32 1.37
C ALA A 20 -4.19 -10.19 0.50
N PRO A 21 -3.22 -9.41 1.01
CA PRO A 21 -2.84 -8.09 0.48
C PRO A 21 -2.46 -8.10 -1.01
N ILE A 22 -1.75 -9.14 -1.44
CA ILE A 22 -1.29 -9.26 -2.83
C ILE A 22 -2.19 -10.23 -3.61
N LEU A 23 -2.51 -11.38 -3.02
CA LEU A 23 -3.22 -12.44 -3.73
C LEU A 23 -4.62 -11.98 -4.19
N PHE A 24 -5.40 -11.35 -3.32
CA PHE A 24 -6.76 -10.96 -3.66
C PHE A 24 -6.80 -9.90 -4.77
N PRO A 25 -6.04 -8.78 -4.70
CA PRO A 25 -6.08 -7.79 -5.77
C PRO A 25 -5.47 -8.30 -7.09
N VAL A 26 -4.51 -9.23 -7.08
CA VAL A 26 -4.03 -9.89 -8.31
C VAL A 26 -5.16 -10.67 -8.98
N ILE A 27 -5.89 -11.50 -8.21
CA ILE A 27 -7.01 -12.28 -8.74
C ILE A 27 -8.06 -11.35 -9.34
N VAL A 28 -8.48 -10.30 -8.62
CA VAL A 28 -9.48 -9.34 -9.12
C VAL A 28 -8.98 -8.58 -10.34
N TRP A 29 -7.70 -8.19 -10.39
CA TRP A 29 -7.13 -7.49 -11.53
C TRP A 29 -7.19 -8.32 -12.83
N ILE A 30 -6.95 -9.62 -12.73
CA ILE A 30 -6.96 -10.54 -13.88
C ILE A 30 -8.39 -10.96 -14.25
N ALA A 31 -9.25 -11.19 -13.25
CA ALA A 31 -10.57 -11.77 -13.45
C ALA A 31 -11.68 -10.75 -13.79
N ALA A 32 -11.52 -9.48 -13.40
CA ALA A 32 -12.54 -8.45 -13.61
C ALA A 32 -12.24 -7.51 -14.80
N GLY A 33 -13.27 -6.86 -15.32
CA GLY A 33 -13.15 -5.77 -16.30
C GLY A 33 -12.97 -4.39 -15.62
N PRO A 34 -12.62 -3.35 -16.39
CA PRO A 34 -12.71 -1.97 -15.91
C PRO A 34 -14.16 -1.61 -15.53
N PRO A 35 -14.38 -0.82 -14.46
CA PRO A 35 -13.36 -0.10 -13.69
C PRO A 35 -12.75 -0.89 -12.52
N VAL A 36 -13.30 -2.07 -12.17
CA VAL A 36 -12.86 -2.87 -11.02
C VAL A 36 -11.39 -3.28 -11.14
N SER A 37 -10.97 -3.74 -12.32
CA SER A 37 -9.58 -4.14 -12.56
C SER A 37 -8.60 -2.98 -12.42
N THR A 38 -9.02 -1.75 -12.73
CA THR A 38 -8.22 -0.54 -12.54
C THR A 38 -7.98 -0.27 -11.04
N HIS A 39 -9.00 -0.44 -10.21
CA HIS A 39 -8.86 -0.32 -8.76
C HIS A 39 -8.02 -1.43 -8.15
N ALA A 40 -8.18 -2.66 -8.61
CA ALA A 40 -7.38 -3.80 -8.17
C ALA A 40 -5.88 -3.59 -8.47
N LYS A 41 -5.55 -3.13 -9.68
CA LYS A 41 -4.17 -2.75 -10.05
C LYS A 41 -3.61 -1.64 -9.16
N LYS A 42 -4.42 -0.60 -8.86
CA LYS A 42 -4.00 0.49 -7.97
C LYS A 42 -3.80 0.01 -6.53
N ALA A 43 -4.69 -0.83 -6.00
CA ALA A 43 -4.55 -1.42 -4.68
C ALA A 43 -3.24 -2.22 -4.56
N LEU A 44 -2.87 -3.02 -5.57
CA LEU A 44 -1.58 -3.73 -5.59
C LEU A 44 -0.39 -2.81 -5.40
N LEU A 45 -0.37 -1.65 -6.07
CA LEU A 45 0.71 -0.67 -5.92
C LEU A 45 0.82 -0.17 -4.47
N TYR A 46 -0.33 0.12 -3.84
CA TYR A 46 -0.34 0.59 -2.46
C TYR A 46 -0.13 -0.52 -1.42
N HIS A 47 -0.22 -1.79 -1.79
CA HIS A 47 0.25 -2.90 -0.95
C HIS A 47 1.76 -3.09 -1.06
N ILE A 48 2.32 -3.02 -2.26
CA ILE A 48 3.75 -3.26 -2.51
C ILE A 48 4.60 -2.11 -1.94
N LEU A 49 4.15 -0.87 -2.08
CA LEU A 49 4.94 0.30 -1.69
C LEU A 49 5.29 0.36 -0.19
N PRO A 50 4.36 0.08 0.75
CA PRO A 50 4.69 -0.10 2.17
C PRO A 50 5.80 -1.13 2.42
N TRP A 51 5.78 -2.27 1.73
CA TRP A 51 6.82 -3.31 1.90
C TRP A 51 8.19 -2.83 1.43
N ILE A 52 8.25 -2.12 0.31
CA ILE A 52 9.51 -1.51 -0.18
C ILE A 52 10.03 -0.50 0.84
N LEU A 53 9.15 0.35 1.37
CA LEU A 53 9.53 1.36 2.36
C LEU A 53 9.99 0.74 3.69
N ILE A 54 9.33 -0.33 4.14
CA ILE A 54 9.75 -1.10 5.31
C ILE A 54 11.13 -1.72 5.08
N LEU A 55 11.38 -2.30 3.90
CA LEU A 55 12.68 -2.87 3.56
C LEU A 55 13.79 -1.80 3.63
N ILE A 56 13.53 -0.61 3.07
CA ILE A 56 14.47 0.51 3.14
C ILE A 56 14.69 0.93 4.60
N ALA A 57 13.64 1.03 5.40
CA ALA A 57 13.74 1.38 6.82
C ALA A 57 14.61 0.37 7.59
N VAL A 58 14.38 -0.92 7.39
CA VAL A 58 15.17 -2.01 8.01
C VAL A 58 16.63 -1.93 7.62
N ILE A 59 16.94 -1.70 6.33
CA ILE A 59 18.32 -1.52 5.85
C ILE A 59 18.94 -0.29 6.51
N CYS A 60 18.23 0.84 6.55
CA CYS A 60 18.73 2.07 7.17
C CYS A 60 19.06 1.87 8.65
N PHE A 61 18.16 1.24 9.42
CA PHE A 61 18.39 0.97 10.83
C PHE A 61 19.52 -0.03 11.06
N GLY A 62 19.57 -1.12 10.28
CA GLY A 62 20.62 -2.13 10.39
C GLY A 62 22.02 -1.58 10.08
N LEU A 63 22.12 -0.60 9.19
CA LEU A 63 23.40 0.03 8.83
C LEU A 63 23.89 1.07 9.85
N THR A 64 23.05 1.56 10.76
CA THR A 64 23.45 2.63 11.72
C THR A 64 24.70 2.31 12.53
N GLN A 65 24.94 1.04 12.86
CA GLN A 65 26.09 0.61 13.67
C GLN A 65 27.41 0.53 12.87
N SER A 66 27.33 0.58 11.54
CA SER A 66 28.48 0.41 10.63
C SER A 66 29.13 1.72 10.21
N TYR A 67 28.56 2.87 10.60
CA TYR A 67 29.00 4.20 10.17
C TYR A 67 29.30 5.12 11.37
N ASN A 68 30.00 6.23 11.12
CA ASN A 68 30.24 7.26 12.13
C ASN A 68 28.94 7.92 12.62
N HIS A 69 28.99 8.63 13.75
CA HIS A 69 27.81 9.21 14.39
C HIS A 69 26.97 10.11 13.47
N THR A 70 27.60 10.94 12.65
CA THR A 70 26.89 11.84 11.72
C THR A 70 26.13 11.06 10.65
N ALA A 71 26.79 10.09 10.00
CA ALA A 71 26.16 9.26 8.98
C ALA A 71 25.10 8.32 9.57
N ALA A 72 25.33 7.79 10.77
CA ALA A 72 24.35 6.98 11.50
C ALA A 72 23.08 7.78 11.82
N ALA A 73 23.21 9.05 12.23
CA ALA A 73 22.07 9.92 12.48
C ALA A 73 21.24 10.16 11.20
N VAL A 74 21.89 10.38 10.06
CA VAL A 74 21.20 10.53 8.76
C VAL A 74 20.44 9.26 8.39
N LEU A 75 21.08 8.08 8.50
CA LEU A 75 20.44 6.79 8.24
C LEU A 75 19.25 6.56 9.18
N PHE A 76 19.38 6.91 10.46
CA PHE A 76 18.30 6.77 11.43
C PHE A 76 17.09 7.64 11.09
N ILE A 77 17.31 8.91 10.72
CA ILE A 77 16.25 9.81 10.26
C ILE A 77 15.60 9.28 8.99
N LEU A 78 16.38 8.81 8.01
CA LEU A 78 15.86 8.21 6.78
C LEU A 78 15.03 6.96 7.07
N GLY A 79 15.48 6.12 8.01
CA GLY A 79 14.74 4.96 8.49
C GLY A 79 13.38 5.32 9.07
N ILE A 80 13.32 6.38 9.89
CA ILE A 80 12.05 6.89 10.44
C ILE A 80 11.14 7.40 9.33
N LEU A 81 11.66 8.24 8.41
CA LEU A 81 10.85 8.81 7.33
C LEU A 81 10.26 7.74 6.42
N THR A 82 11.04 6.71 6.09
CA THR A 82 10.57 5.60 5.26
C THR A 82 9.59 4.69 6.01
N ALA A 83 9.80 4.44 7.30
CA ALA A 83 8.83 3.74 8.14
C ALA A 83 7.49 4.50 8.22
N LEU A 84 7.51 5.81 8.47
CA LEU A 84 6.31 6.65 8.47
C LEU A 84 5.63 6.67 7.10
N GLY A 85 6.41 6.74 6.01
CA GLY A 85 5.91 6.64 4.65
C GLY A 85 5.17 5.33 4.40
N SER A 86 5.65 4.21 4.94
CA SER A 86 4.98 2.91 4.81
C SER A 86 3.59 2.91 5.45
N VAL A 87 3.47 3.50 6.65
CA VAL A 87 2.20 3.65 7.36
C VAL A 87 1.26 4.59 6.59
N PHE A 88 1.79 5.68 6.05
CA PHE A 88 1.03 6.60 5.21
C PHE A 88 0.40 5.88 4.00
N TYR A 89 1.17 5.09 3.26
CA TYR A 89 0.63 4.37 2.10
C TYR A 89 -0.36 3.27 2.47
N LEU A 90 -0.18 2.62 3.62
CA LEU A 90 -1.17 1.68 4.15
C LEU A 90 -2.50 2.39 4.44
N ILE A 91 -2.46 3.56 5.09
CA ILE A 91 -3.66 4.37 5.37
C ILE A 91 -4.27 4.89 4.07
N TYR A 92 -3.45 5.36 3.13
CA TYR A 92 -3.92 5.86 1.83
C TYR A 92 -4.64 4.76 1.03
N ASN A 93 -4.13 3.53 1.07
CA ASN A 93 -4.79 2.36 0.50
C ASN A 93 -6.21 2.17 1.08
N LEU A 94 -6.35 2.22 2.41
CA LEU A 94 -7.65 2.13 3.08
C LEU A 94 -8.59 3.28 2.71
N TYR A 95 -8.06 4.50 2.67
CA TYR A 95 -8.80 5.68 2.23
C TYR A 95 -9.37 5.49 0.82
N CYS A 96 -8.59 4.96 -0.13
CA CYS A 96 -9.09 4.65 -1.47
C CYS A 96 -10.21 3.61 -1.45
N GLY A 97 -10.11 2.58 -0.62
CA GLY A 97 -11.16 1.58 -0.44
C GLY A 97 -12.49 2.20 0.03
N VAL A 98 -12.44 3.05 1.05
CA VAL A 98 -13.63 3.79 1.55
C VAL A 98 -14.16 4.74 0.48
N LYS A 99 -13.28 5.48 -0.21
CA LYS A 99 -13.68 6.42 -1.26
C LYS A 99 -14.47 5.73 -2.37
N VAL A 100 -14.02 4.56 -2.82
CA VAL A 100 -14.71 3.76 -3.86
C VAL A 100 -16.10 3.31 -3.40
N LEU A 101 -16.28 2.98 -2.12
CA LEU A 101 -17.58 2.56 -1.59
C LEU A 101 -18.59 3.71 -1.55
N VAL A 102 -18.14 4.88 -1.11
CA VAL A 102 -19.03 6.00 -0.76
C VAL A 102 -19.33 6.92 -1.96
N THR A 103 -18.48 6.94 -2.99
CA THR A 103 -18.65 7.87 -4.12
C THR A 103 -19.61 7.30 -5.17
N ASP A 104 -20.59 8.10 -5.62
CA ASP A 104 -21.62 7.67 -6.59
C ASP A 104 -21.20 7.81 -8.07
N GLU A 105 -20.05 7.24 -8.44
CA GLU A 105 -19.57 7.19 -9.85
C GLU A 105 -20.26 6.11 -10.71
#